data_AF-A0A9D8QV73-F1
#
_entry.id   AF-A0A9D8QV73-F1
#
_cell.length_a   1.000
_cell.length_b   1.000
_cell.length_c   1.000
_cell.angle_alpha   90.00
_cell.angle_beta   90.00
_cell.angle_gamma   90.00
#
_symmetry.space_group_name_H-M   'P 1'
#
loop_
_entity.id
_entity.type
_entity.pdbx_description
1 polymer ?
#
loop_
_entity_poly.entity_id
_entity_poly.type
_entity_poly.pdbx_seq_one_letter_code
_entity_poly.pdbx_strand_id
1 'polypeptide(L)'
;MKRFFLIMLAVAAACVACEPKEPENPGGNETPGGNETPGGNDTPKVEYYETISATLSGANMKATWEAGDEIQVYNVTQDGNDVEAKYVLTSGAGSATGTFAPAEGVTALEKGGKGYFAAYPYDEDMTFAQHNTFSTTIAAERTAAAAPMFAYADDAASLNFSSFMGAVKFTLSGKGNIGSLTLDDANANNIMSGNVTINPKSGKVTFKNGSSSKHSISYKFASKLELDNSTSPEIVIEIPAGCLEEGGSMTLIDMNNAPLAVIEVPGKTVEAGKTADLGKLEFQGQSQTIDLSAAASANCYIIPDIGNYKFKAVKGNSSEAVAAASVEVLWETDNVPEGEVAAGSIIASAALADGYVEVAVAEPFHPGNALIAARDGDGNILWSWHLWIPETPVEEVDEPDHIFWKTNLLDRNLGALIVQPETTGDVATYAAYGLFYEWGRKDPMTGPYGVAGEGMADVTRDQLTLAESIANPTEIVTGKVENYWNETLEAQALFWDNNGEKTMYDPCPPGYKVP
;
A
#
# COMPACT_ATOMS: atom_id res chain seq x y z
N MET A 1 -23.90 28.38 -34.01
CA MET A 1 -25.21 27.70 -34.09
C MET A 1 -25.78 27.57 -32.68
N LYS A 2 -27.03 28.03 -32.54
CA LYS A 2 -28.03 27.91 -31.44
C LYS A 2 -27.57 27.76 -29.98
N ARG A 3 -27.82 28.85 -29.23
CA ARG A 3 -28.07 28.97 -27.79
C ARG A 3 -29.39 28.29 -27.37
N PHE A 4 -29.48 27.76 -26.15
CA PHE A 4 -30.73 27.60 -25.37
C PHE A 4 -30.35 27.68 -23.87
N PHE A 5 -30.64 28.76 -23.14
CA PHE A 5 -31.89 29.22 -22.50
C PHE A 5 -32.21 28.59 -21.12
N LEU A 6 -32.19 29.48 -20.13
CA LEU A 6 -32.77 29.48 -18.78
C LEU A 6 -34.30 29.21 -18.81
N ILE A 7 -34.91 28.71 -17.73
CA ILE A 7 -36.11 29.29 -17.04
C ILE A 7 -36.71 28.35 -15.96
N MET A 8 -37.20 29.01 -14.92
CA MET A 8 -37.85 28.61 -13.66
C MET A 8 -39.29 28.02 -13.74
N LEU A 9 -39.72 27.45 -12.60
CA LEU A 9 -41.02 27.54 -11.88
C LEU A 9 -42.35 26.92 -12.42
N ALA A 10 -42.95 26.09 -11.53
CA ALA A 10 -44.30 26.19 -10.93
C ALA A 10 -45.57 25.50 -11.52
N VAL A 11 -46.13 24.58 -10.70
CA VAL A 11 -47.50 24.52 -10.11
C VAL A 11 -48.70 23.82 -10.83
N ALA A 12 -49.43 23.05 -9.98
CA ALA A 12 -50.86 22.61 -9.96
C ALA A 12 -51.28 21.40 -10.83
N ALA A 13 -51.72 20.25 -10.27
CA ALA A 13 -52.91 19.91 -9.43
C ALA A 13 -54.12 19.44 -10.26
N ALA A 14 -54.61 18.23 -9.96
CA ALA A 14 -55.99 17.81 -10.22
C ALA A 14 -56.40 16.71 -9.22
N CYS A 15 -57.37 17.03 -8.37
CA CYS A 15 -58.11 16.14 -7.47
C CYS A 15 -59.14 15.30 -8.22
N VAL A 16 -59.50 14.12 -7.70
CA VAL A 16 -60.90 13.63 -7.63
C VAL A 16 -61.06 12.74 -6.38
N ALA A 17 -62.16 12.98 -5.65
CA ALA A 17 -62.55 12.37 -4.38
C ALA A 17 -63.59 11.23 -4.54
N CYS A 18 -63.78 10.42 -3.50
CA CYS A 18 -65.10 9.98 -3.02
C CYS A 18 -65.03 9.22 -1.68
N GLU A 19 -65.70 9.75 -0.65
CA GLU A 19 -66.37 8.98 0.42
C GLU A 19 -67.88 8.92 0.10
N PRO A 20 -68.68 7.99 0.68
CA PRO A 20 -69.40 8.28 1.94
C PRO A 20 -69.60 6.97 2.80
N LYS A 21 -70.20 6.87 3.99
CA LYS A 21 -71.08 7.66 4.87
C LYS A 21 -71.22 6.87 6.20
N GLU A 22 -71.30 7.53 7.35
CA GLU A 22 -71.95 6.96 8.56
C GLU A 22 -73.49 7.07 8.47
N PRO A 23 -74.22 6.35 9.34
CA PRO A 23 -75.18 7.08 10.18
C PRO A 23 -75.21 6.66 11.66
N GLU A 24 -75.77 7.58 12.44
CA GLU A 24 -75.80 7.73 13.90
C GLU A 24 -76.68 6.73 14.70
N ASN A 25 -76.32 6.66 16.00
CA ASN A 25 -76.97 6.17 17.24
C ASN A 25 -78.50 6.46 17.35
N PRO A 26 -79.36 5.85 18.25
CA PRO A 26 -79.17 5.85 19.72
C PRO A 26 -79.83 4.72 20.59
N GLY A 27 -79.27 4.49 21.78
CA GLY A 27 -80.02 4.37 23.05
C GLY A 27 -80.48 2.99 23.58
N GLY A 28 -80.34 2.78 24.91
CA GLY A 28 -81.26 1.92 25.67
C GLY A 28 -80.69 1.02 26.78
N ASN A 29 -80.65 1.55 28.02
CA ASN A 29 -81.06 0.96 29.31
C ASN A 29 -80.55 -0.40 29.90
N GLU A 30 -79.86 -0.27 31.04
CA GLU A 30 -80.06 -0.90 32.38
C GLU A 30 -80.27 -2.43 32.63
N THR A 31 -79.27 -3.02 33.31
CA THR A 31 -79.30 -3.91 34.52
C THR A 31 -79.71 -5.41 34.41
N PRO A 32 -79.52 -6.26 35.47
CA PRO A 32 -78.33 -7.09 35.69
C PRO A 32 -78.65 -8.60 35.85
N GLY A 33 -77.66 -9.50 35.70
CA GLY A 33 -77.92 -10.91 36.01
C GLY A 33 -76.76 -11.87 35.83
N GLY A 34 -76.11 -12.21 36.95
CA GLY A 34 -76.06 -13.58 37.47
C GLY A 34 -75.18 -14.65 36.80
N ASN A 35 -74.26 -15.15 37.64
CA ASN A 35 -73.73 -16.52 37.74
C ASN A 35 -72.59 -16.99 36.82
N GLU A 36 -71.39 -16.94 37.43
CA GLU A 36 -70.52 -18.07 37.76
C GLU A 36 -70.31 -19.19 36.73
N THR A 37 -69.06 -19.28 36.26
CA THR A 37 -68.26 -20.50 36.33
C THR A 37 -66.77 -20.14 36.15
N PRO A 38 -65.88 -20.29 37.15
CA PRO A 38 -64.45 -20.22 36.93
C PRO A 38 -63.97 -21.63 36.60
N GLY A 39 -63.81 -21.89 35.30
CA GLY A 39 -63.24 -23.12 34.77
C GLY A 39 -62.25 -22.81 33.66
N GLY A 40 -61.35 -21.86 33.88
CA GLY A 40 -60.22 -21.59 33.00
C GLY A 40 -58.98 -22.26 33.59
N ASN A 41 -58.47 -23.30 32.92
CA ASN A 41 -57.05 -23.66 33.05
C ASN A 41 -56.24 -22.42 32.61
N ASP A 42 -55.83 -21.59 33.57
CA ASP A 42 -54.75 -20.64 33.36
C ASP A 42 -53.46 -21.45 33.22
N THR A 43 -53.23 -21.95 32.00
CA THR A 43 -51.89 -22.28 31.55
C THR A 43 -51.09 -20.99 31.68
N PRO A 44 -49.99 -20.94 32.48
CA PRO A 44 -49.22 -19.72 32.63
C PRO A 44 -48.80 -19.22 31.25
N LYS A 45 -49.17 -17.98 30.92
CA LYS A 45 -48.72 -17.35 29.68
C LYS A 45 -47.21 -17.22 29.73
N VAL A 46 -46.53 -17.93 28.84
CA VAL A 46 -45.09 -17.77 28.64
C VAL A 46 -44.87 -16.40 28.01
N GLU A 47 -44.04 -15.58 28.65
CA GLU A 47 -43.63 -14.28 28.12
C GLU A 47 -42.28 -14.41 27.40
N TYR A 48 -42.08 -13.58 26.38
CA TYR A 48 -40.88 -13.60 25.55
C TYR A 48 -40.20 -12.22 25.49
N TYR A 49 -38.89 -12.19 25.22
CA TYR A 49 -38.15 -10.96 24.91
C TYR A 49 -38.27 -10.64 23.42
N GLU A 50 -39.36 -9.96 23.05
CA GLU A 50 -39.57 -9.42 21.70
C GLU A 50 -38.54 -8.34 21.33
N THR A 51 -37.98 -7.68 22.35
CA THR A 51 -36.86 -6.76 22.20
C THR A 51 -35.88 -6.88 23.36
N ILE A 52 -34.60 -6.66 23.07
CA ILE A 52 -33.50 -6.63 24.03
C ILE A 52 -32.74 -5.32 23.86
N SER A 53 -32.43 -4.63 24.96
CA SER A 53 -31.48 -3.52 24.95
C SER A 53 -30.06 -4.06 25.09
N ALA A 54 -29.13 -3.62 24.23
CA ALA A 54 -27.73 -3.95 24.33
C ALA A 54 -26.88 -2.68 24.44
N THR A 55 -26.00 -2.62 25.43
CA THR A 55 -25.10 -1.50 25.67
C THR A 55 -23.65 -1.95 25.56
N LEU A 56 -22.87 -1.21 24.78
CA LEU A 56 -21.43 -1.41 24.62
C LEU A 56 -20.69 -0.83 25.83
N SER A 57 -19.84 -1.63 26.45
CA SER A 57 -18.89 -1.20 27.48
C SER A 57 -17.46 -1.32 26.93
N GLY A 58 -16.71 -0.22 26.98
CA GLY A 58 -15.36 -0.13 26.39
C GLY A 58 -15.35 0.73 25.12
N ALA A 59 -15.11 2.02 25.28
CA ALA A 59 -15.31 3.06 24.27
C ALA A 59 -14.47 2.90 22.97
N ASN A 60 -13.49 2.00 22.94
CA ASN A 60 -12.44 2.01 21.91
C ASN A 60 -12.39 0.77 21.01
N MET A 61 -13.19 -0.27 21.27
CA MET A 61 -13.22 -1.48 20.43
C MET A 61 -14.39 -1.45 19.44
N LYS A 62 -15.56 -1.08 19.95
CA LYS A 62 -16.73 -0.68 19.16
C LYS A 62 -17.43 0.41 19.94
N ALA A 63 -17.53 1.60 19.36
CA ALA A 63 -18.12 2.76 20.03
C ALA A 63 -19.64 2.82 19.86
N THR A 64 -20.13 2.28 18.74
CA THR A 64 -21.53 2.37 18.33
C THR A 64 -22.01 1.07 17.69
N TRP A 65 -23.28 0.74 17.95
CA TRP A 65 -24.00 -0.22 17.13
C TRP A 65 -24.25 0.37 15.75
N GLU A 66 -24.17 -0.45 14.72
CA GLU A 66 -24.38 -0.08 13.32
C GLU A 66 -25.60 -0.80 12.76
N ALA A 67 -26.25 -0.18 11.77
CA ALA A 67 -27.42 -0.77 11.13
C ALA A 67 -27.09 -2.17 10.59
N GLY A 68 -27.88 -3.17 10.98
CA GLY A 68 -27.66 -4.55 10.60
C GLY A 68 -26.71 -5.34 11.51
N ASP A 69 -26.20 -4.76 12.60
CA ASP A 69 -25.49 -5.54 13.62
C ASP A 69 -26.39 -6.65 14.19
N GLU A 70 -25.78 -7.81 14.41
CA GLU A 70 -26.47 -9.02 14.85
C GLU A 70 -25.76 -9.58 16.10
N ILE A 71 -26.55 -9.97 17.09
CA ILE A 71 -26.07 -10.61 18.32
C ILE A 71 -26.71 -11.99 18.45
N GLN A 72 -25.93 -12.94 18.97
CA GLN A 72 -26.48 -14.22 19.41
C GLN A 72 -26.81 -14.13 20.89
N VAL A 73 -28.03 -14.52 21.28
CA VAL A 73 -28.45 -14.58 22.68
C VAL A 73 -28.83 -16.02 23.03
N TYR A 74 -28.32 -16.49 24.16
CA TYR A 74 -28.54 -17.83 24.71
C TYR A 74 -29.20 -17.73 26.08
N ASN A 75 -30.06 -18.69 26.39
CA ASN A 75 -30.67 -18.86 27.69
C ASN A 75 -30.73 -20.35 28.07
N VAL A 76 -30.61 -20.64 29.37
CA VAL A 76 -30.98 -21.93 29.94
C VAL A 76 -32.39 -21.79 30.51
N THR A 77 -33.37 -22.46 29.90
CA THR A 77 -34.77 -22.41 30.36
C THR A 77 -34.91 -22.92 31.80
N GLN A 78 -36.04 -22.66 32.45
CA GLN A 78 -36.27 -23.17 33.81
C GLN A 78 -36.15 -24.71 33.89
N ASP A 79 -36.58 -25.39 32.85
CA ASP A 79 -36.50 -26.85 32.68
C ASP A 79 -35.08 -27.35 32.40
N GLY A 80 -34.11 -26.44 32.21
CA GLY A 80 -32.70 -26.76 32.00
C GLY A 80 -32.32 -27.05 30.55
N ASN A 81 -33.17 -26.67 29.59
CA ASN A 81 -32.85 -26.78 28.17
C ASN A 81 -32.09 -25.54 27.70
N ASP A 82 -31.07 -25.75 26.87
CA ASP A 82 -30.38 -24.66 26.20
C ASP A 82 -31.20 -24.20 24.99
N VAL A 83 -31.48 -22.90 24.94
CA VAL A 83 -32.17 -22.25 23.81
C VAL A 83 -31.34 -21.06 23.34
N GLU A 84 -31.40 -20.80 22.04
CA GLU A 84 -30.63 -19.76 21.39
C GLU A 84 -31.50 -19.00 20.39
N ALA A 85 -31.19 -17.72 20.21
CA ALA A 85 -31.87 -16.90 19.23
C ALA A 85 -30.94 -15.81 18.73
N LYS A 86 -30.99 -15.63 17.41
CA LYS A 86 -30.36 -14.51 16.71
C LYS A 86 -31.24 -13.27 16.84
N TYR A 87 -30.63 -12.16 17.25
CA TYR A 87 -31.27 -10.86 17.35
C TYR A 87 -30.56 -9.85 16.45
N VAL A 88 -31.33 -9.02 15.75
CA VAL A 88 -30.84 -8.00 14.81
C VAL A 88 -31.17 -6.60 15.34
N LEU A 89 -30.25 -5.66 15.17
CA LEU A 89 -30.44 -4.27 15.58
C LEU A 89 -31.63 -3.66 14.82
N THR A 90 -32.61 -3.14 15.57
CA THR A 90 -33.79 -2.46 15.00
C THR A 90 -33.81 -0.96 15.25
N SER A 91 -33.14 -0.48 16.31
CA SER A 91 -32.98 0.95 16.58
C SER A 91 -31.74 1.25 17.43
N GLY A 92 -31.25 2.49 17.38
CA GLY A 92 -30.04 2.91 18.09
C GLY A 92 -28.73 2.72 17.30
N ALA A 93 -28.80 2.62 15.97
CA ALA A 93 -27.60 2.72 15.13
C ALA A 93 -26.91 4.08 15.33
N GLY A 94 -25.57 4.09 15.38
CA GLY A 94 -24.76 5.25 15.74
C GLY A 94 -24.73 5.56 17.24
N SER A 95 -25.22 4.67 18.11
CA SER A 95 -25.24 4.83 19.57
C SER A 95 -24.58 3.65 20.28
N ALA A 96 -24.03 3.88 21.47
CA ALA A 96 -23.50 2.84 22.34
C ALA A 96 -24.60 1.90 22.89
N THR A 97 -25.87 2.32 22.84
CA THR A 97 -27.03 1.52 23.23
C THR A 97 -27.95 1.33 22.02
N GLY A 98 -28.30 0.08 21.73
CA GLY A 98 -29.19 -0.32 20.67
C GLY A 98 -30.32 -1.22 21.17
N THR A 99 -31.44 -1.22 20.46
CA THR A 99 -32.53 -2.17 20.69
C THR A 99 -32.50 -3.21 19.58
N PHE A 100 -32.57 -4.47 19.97
CA PHE A 100 -32.50 -5.62 19.08
C PHE A 100 -33.79 -6.41 19.16
N ALA A 101 -34.23 -7.00 18.04
CA ALA A 101 -35.40 -7.88 17.97
C ALA A 101 -34.99 -9.22 17.32
N PRO A 102 -35.74 -10.32 17.55
CA PRO A 102 -35.44 -11.60 16.90
C PRO A 102 -35.38 -11.45 15.38
N ALA A 103 -34.43 -12.15 14.74
CA ALA A 103 -34.37 -12.20 13.29
C ALA A 103 -35.67 -12.78 12.71
N GLU A 104 -35.96 -12.47 11.44
CA GLU A 104 -37.16 -12.98 10.77
C GLU A 104 -37.20 -14.52 10.81
N GLY A 105 -38.32 -15.07 11.29
CA GLY A 105 -38.49 -16.52 11.44
C GLY A 105 -37.82 -17.14 12.68
N VAL A 106 -37.12 -16.36 13.50
CA VAL A 106 -36.54 -16.81 14.77
C VAL A 106 -37.52 -16.55 15.90
N THR A 107 -37.73 -17.55 16.76
CA THR A 107 -38.58 -17.41 17.95
C THR A 107 -37.80 -16.66 19.04
N ALA A 108 -38.43 -15.67 19.65
CA ALA A 108 -37.86 -14.92 20.77
C ALA A 108 -37.54 -15.84 21.96
N LEU A 109 -36.60 -15.41 22.81
CA LEU A 109 -36.28 -16.15 24.03
C LEU A 109 -37.36 -15.97 25.10
N GLU A 110 -37.68 -17.07 25.78
CA GLU A 110 -38.57 -17.10 26.93
C GLU A 110 -37.97 -16.30 28.11
N LYS A 111 -38.83 -15.55 28.80
CA LYS A 111 -38.47 -14.87 30.05
C LYS A 111 -38.37 -15.85 31.21
N GLY A 112 -37.59 -15.47 32.22
CA GLY A 112 -37.48 -16.22 33.48
C GLY A 112 -36.55 -17.44 33.45
N GLY A 113 -35.65 -17.54 32.48
CA GLY A 113 -34.57 -18.54 32.49
C GLY A 113 -33.49 -18.30 33.56
N LYS A 114 -32.51 -19.21 33.65
CA LYS A 114 -31.47 -19.25 34.70
C LYS A 114 -30.30 -18.30 34.46
N GLY A 115 -30.30 -17.56 33.35
CA GLY A 115 -29.30 -16.57 32.98
C GLY A 115 -29.19 -16.46 31.46
N TYR A 116 -28.85 -15.26 30.99
CA TYR A 116 -28.74 -14.93 29.58
C TYR A 116 -27.31 -14.59 29.24
N PHE A 117 -26.84 -15.16 28.14
CA PHE A 117 -25.50 -14.94 27.60
C PHE A 117 -25.65 -14.38 26.21
N ALA A 118 -24.83 -13.42 25.84
CA ALA A 118 -24.82 -12.95 24.47
C ALA A 118 -23.41 -12.76 23.95
N ALA A 119 -23.28 -12.86 22.63
CA ALA A 119 -22.03 -12.69 21.93
C ALA A 119 -22.24 -11.85 20.66
N TYR A 120 -21.19 -11.11 20.33
CA TYR A 120 -21.09 -10.28 19.14
C TYR A 120 -19.68 -10.43 18.53
N PRO A 121 -19.53 -10.43 17.20
CA PRO A 121 -20.60 -10.51 16.21
C PRO A 121 -21.34 -11.86 16.28
N TYR A 122 -22.55 -11.92 15.73
CA TYR A 122 -23.22 -13.20 15.48
C TYR A 122 -22.32 -14.07 14.58
N ASP A 123 -22.18 -15.34 14.98
CA ASP A 123 -21.40 -16.35 14.26
C ASP A 123 -22.19 -17.67 14.37
N GLU A 124 -22.49 -18.28 13.22
CA GLU A 124 -23.25 -19.53 13.15
C GLU A 124 -22.47 -20.74 13.69
N ASP A 125 -21.14 -20.66 13.67
CA ASP A 125 -20.25 -21.71 14.19
C ASP A 125 -20.03 -21.60 15.70
N MET A 126 -20.64 -20.61 16.37
CA MET A 126 -20.51 -20.42 17.81
C MET A 126 -21.21 -21.54 18.56
N THR A 127 -20.43 -22.47 19.12
CA THR A 127 -20.99 -23.56 19.93
C THR A 127 -21.10 -23.17 21.41
N PHE A 128 -22.28 -23.36 22.00
CA PHE A 128 -22.49 -23.30 23.44
C PHE A 128 -22.34 -24.70 24.03
N ALA A 129 -21.36 -24.91 24.91
CA ALA A 129 -21.21 -26.16 25.64
C ALA A 129 -22.05 -26.12 26.94
N GLN A 130 -22.58 -27.27 27.37
CA GLN A 130 -23.37 -27.42 28.62
C GLN A 130 -22.84 -26.53 29.73
N HIS A 131 -23.57 -25.44 29.98
CA HIS A 131 -23.43 -24.47 31.07
C HIS A 131 -22.21 -23.51 31.02
N ASN A 132 -22.49 -22.29 30.56
CA ASN A 132 -21.77 -21.02 30.82
C ASN A 132 -20.51 -20.75 29.98
N THR A 133 -20.27 -21.45 28.87
CA THR A 133 -19.06 -21.21 28.06
C THR A 133 -19.35 -21.17 26.57
N PHE A 134 -18.91 -20.12 25.89
CA PHE A 134 -18.92 -20.01 24.43
C PHE A 134 -17.53 -20.32 23.88
N SER A 135 -17.47 -20.87 22.66
CA SER A 135 -16.22 -21.03 21.92
C SER A 135 -16.31 -20.30 20.58
N THR A 136 -15.24 -19.61 20.20
CA THR A 136 -15.08 -18.93 18.90
C THR A 136 -13.61 -18.97 18.48
N THR A 137 -13.28 -18.38 17.33
CA THR A 137 -11.93 -18.34 16.77
C THR A 137 -11.51 -16.90 16.53
N ILE A 138 -10.35 -16.51 17.04
CA ILE A 138 -9.66 -15.30 16.60
C ILE A 138 -8.86 -15.65 15.36
N ALA A 139 -9.22 -15.08 14.21
CA ALA A 139 -8.49 -15.30 12.97
C ALA A 139 -7.05 -14.78 13.07
N ALA A 140 -6.10 -15.55 12.53
CA ALA A 140 -4.69 -15.16 12.48
C ALA A 140 -4.43 -14.02 11.49
N GLU A 141 -5.22 -13.90 10.42
CA GLU A 141 -5.22 -12.77 9.49
C GLU A 141 -6.56 -12.03 9.60
N ARG A 142 -6.53 -10.69 9.73
CA ARG A 142 -7.71 -9.85 9.92
C ARG A 142 -7.73 -8.64 8.99
N THR A 143 -8.93 -8.25 8.55
CA THR A 143 -9.23 -7.02 7.81
C THR A 143 -10.30 -6.24 8.57
N ALA A 144 -9.94 -5.27 9.41
CA ALA A 144 -10.86 -4.40 10.16
C ALA A 144 -12.14 -5.08 10.73
N ALA A 145 -12.04 -6.33 11.21
CA ALA A 145 -13.19 -7.07 11.73
C ALA A 145 -13.51 -6.61 13.15
N ALA A 146 -14.80 -6.51 13.50
CA ALA A 146 -15.21 -6.07 14.84
C ALA A 146 -14.69 -7.03 15.93
N ALA A 147 -14.16 -6.46 17.02
CA ALA A 147 -13.70 -7.26 18.16
C ALA A 147 -14.84 -8.13 18.73
N PRO A 148 -14.58 -9.40 19.04
CA PRO A 148 -15.56 -10.21 19.72
C PRO A 148 -15.84 -9.64 21.13
N MET A 149 -17.11 -9.63 21.48
CA MET A 149 -17.64 -9.15 22.75
C MET A 149 -18.66 -10.12 23.31
N PHE A 150 -18.86 -10.06 24.62
CA PHE A 150 -19.82 -10.91 25.31
C PHE A 150 -20.55 -10.15 26.41
N ALA A 151 -21.74 -10.63 26.75
CA ALA A 151 -22.54 -10.15 27.86
C ALA A 151 -23.06 -11.30 28.71
N TYR A 152 -23.27 -11.01 29.99
CA TYR A 152 -24.03 -11.85 30.91
C TYR A 152 -25.03 -10.98 31.66
N ALA A 153 -26.25 -11.48 31.82
CA ALA A 153 -27.23 -10.91 32.72
C ALA A 153 -28.13 -12.00 33.30
N ASP A 154 -28.64 -11.78 34.52
CA ASP A 154 -29.69 -12.63 35.07
C ASP A 154 -31.04 -12.40 34.37
N ASP A 155 -31.18 -11.26 33.67
CA ASP A 155 -32.35 -10.84 32.90
C ASP A 155 -31.90 -10.24 31.55
N ALA A 156 -32.43 -10.74 30.43
CA ALA A 156 -32.07 -10.29 29.09
C ALA A 156 -32.63 -8.91 28.68
N ALA A 157 -33.44 -8.23 29.52
CA ALA A 157 -33.98 -6.92 29.18
C ALA A 157 -32.88 -5.90 28.83
N SER A 158 -31.72 -6.01 29.47
CA SER A 158 -30.55 -5.18 29.19
C SER A 158 -29.25 -5.99 29.31
N LEU A 159 -28.50 -6.04 28.21
CA LEU A 159 -27.22 -6.74 28.11
C LEU A 159 -26.06 -5.74 28.00
N ASN A 160 -25.07 -5.86 28.87
CA ASN A 160 -23.86 -5.03 28.82
C ASN A 160 -22.72 -5.84 28.20
N PHE A 161 -22.36 -5.51 26.97
CA PHE A 161 -21.30 -6.18 26.22
C PHE A 161 -19.95 -5.64 26.63
N SER A 162 -19.01 -6.53 26.96
CA SER A 162 -17.60 -6.21 27.17
C SER A 162 -16.73 -7.04 26.24
N SER A 163 -15.58 -6.48 25.83
CA SER A 163 -14.59 -7.22 25.06
C SER A 163 -13.52 -7.79 25.98
N PHE A 164 -12.97 -8.95 25.62
CA PHE A 164 -11.73 -9.47 26.18
C PHE A 164 -10.49 -9.07 25.38
N MET A 165 -10.71 -8.42 24.24
CA MET A 165 -9.67 -7.86 23.41
C MET A 165 -9.34 -6.47 23.95
N GLY A 166 -8.07 -6.08 23.88
CA GLY A 166 -7.68 -4.68 23.90
C GLY A 166 -7.24 -4.26 22.50
N ALA A 167 -6.70 -3.06 22.40
CA ALA A 167 -6.07 -2.60 21.18
C ALA A 167 -4.70 -1.99 21.46
N VAL A 168 -3.81 -2.07 20.49
CA VAL A 168 -2.62 -1.23 20.43
C VAL A 168 -2.82 -0.14 19.40
N LYS A 169 -2.31 1.06 19.72
CA LYS A 169 -2.34 2.22 18.85
C LYS A 169 -0.93 2.75 18.67
N PHE A 170 -0.56 3.07 17.45
CA PHE A 170 0.73 3.66 17.13
C PHE A 170 0.64 4.50 15.86
N THR A 171 1.62 5.38 15.68
CA THR A 171 1.87 6.03 14.40
C THR A 171 3.04 5.35 13.71
N LEU A 172 2.94 5.12 12.41
CA LEU A 172 4.01 4.50 11.63
C LEU A 172 4.57 5.51 10.64
N SER A 173 5.87 5.81 10.71
CA SER A 173 6.55 6.68 9.74
C SER A 173 7.54 5.89 8.90
N GLY A 174 7.75 6.29 7.65
CA GLY A 174 8.72 5.69 6.75
C GLY A 174 8.40 5.99 5.29
N LYS A 175 9.07 5.28 4.36
CA LYS A 175 8.76 5.30 2.93
C LYS A 175 8.50 3.89 2.43
N GLY A 176 7.34 3.65 1.82
CA GLY A 176 7.01 2.35 1.21
C GLY A 176 5.52 2.05 1.15
N ASN A 177 5.17 1.01 0.39
CA ASN A 177 3.81 0.49 0.27
C ASN A 177 3.68 -0.80 1.08
N ILE A 178 2.88 -0.78 2.14
CA ILE A 178 2.68 -1.92 3.03
C ILE A 178 1.34 -2.57 2.72
N GLY A 179 1.35 -3.86 2.40
CA GLY A 179 0.14 -4.66 2.15
C GLY A 179 -0.43 -5.28 3.42
N SER A 180 0.42 -5.68 4.34
CA SER A 180 0.01 -6.15 5.66
C SER A 180 1.11 -5.95 6.70
N LEU A 181 0.74 -6.10 7.96
CA LEU A 181 1.67 -6.22 9.07
C LEU A 181 1.34 -7.47 9.88
N THR A 182 2.33 -8.03 10.58
CA THR A 182 2.15 -9.11 11.54
C THR A 182 2.78 -8.71 12.86
N LEU A 183 2.01 -8.80 13.94
CA LEU A 183 2.47 -8.51 15.29
C LEU A 183 2.68 -9.82 16.04
N ASP A 184 3.86 -10.00 16.61
CA ASP A 184 4.27 -11.17 17.39
C ASP A 184 4.53 -10.75 18.84
N ASP A 185 4.04 -11.56 19.79
CA ASP A 185 4.32 -11.38 21.22
C ASP A 185 5.68 -12.01 21.59
N ALA A 186 6.50 -11.29 22.36
CA ALA A 186 7.79 -11.82 22.83
C ALA A 186 7.61 -13.03 23.78
N ASN A 187 6.49 -13.10 24.50
CA ASN A 187 6.16 -14.23 25.35
C ASN A 187 5.47 -15.32 24.53
N ALA A 188 6.23 -16.37 24.20
CA ALA A 188 5.75 -17.52 23.43
C ALA A 188 4.63 -18.34 24.09
N ASN A 189 4.16 -17.98 25.28
CA ASN A 189 2.96 -18.58 25.89
C ASN A 189 1.69 -17.77 25.60
N ASN A 190 1.82 -16.52 25.19
CA ASN A 190 0.70 -15.67 24.83
C ASN A 190 0.19 -16.06 23.46
N ILE A 191 -1.04 -16.59 23.41
CA ILE A 191 -1.72 -16.92 22.16
C ILE A 191 -2.46 -15.68 21.69
N MET A 192 -2.09 -15.16 20.53
CA MET A 192 -2.70 -13.96 19.95
C MET A 192 -3.86 -14.28 19.01
N SER A 193 -3.86 -15.46 18.38
CA SER A 193 -4.94 -15.93 17.51
C SER A 193 -5.14 -17.45 17.61
N GLY A 194 -6.35 -17.91 17.27
CA GLY A 194 -6.79 -19.30 17.39
C GLY A 194 -8.09 -19.47 18.18
N ASN A 195 -8.38 -20.71 18.57
CA ASN A 195 -9.62 -21.06 19.25
C ASN A 195 -9.62 -20.54 20.69
N VAL A 196 -10.69 -19.85 21.07
CA VAL A 196 -10.88 -19.28 22.40
C VAL A 196 -12.18 -19.79 23.01
N THR A 197 -12.14 -20.08 24.31
CA THR A 197 -13.31 -20.43 25.12
C THR A 197 -13.47 -19.39 26.22
N ILE A 198 -14.70 -18.92 26.41
CA ILE A 198 -14.99 -17.78 27.28
C ILE A 198 -16.19 -18.10 28.15
N ASN A 199 -16.05 -17.81 29.44
CA ASN A 199 -17.14 -17.85 30.40
C ASN A 199 -17.65 -16.43 30.65
N PRO A 200 -18.80 -16.01 30.07
CA PRO A 200 -19.29 -14.64 30.20
C PRO A 200 -19.62 -14.25 31.64
N LYS A 201 -20.08 -15.21 32.45
CA LYS A 201 -20.47 -14.97 33.84
C LYS A 201 -19.28 -14.66 34.74
N SER A 202 -18.16 -15.37 34.54
CA SER A 202 -16.93 -15.11 35.30
C SER A 202 -15.96 -14.17 34.59
N GLY A 203 -16.21 -13.81 33.33
CA GLY A 203 -15.27 -13.09 32.46
C GLY A 203 -14.00 -13.87 32.11
N LYS A 204 -13.95 -15.19 32.37
CA LYS A 204 -12.73 -15.98 32.19
C LYS A 204 -12.56 -16.32 30.71
N VAL A 205 -11.40 -16.00 30.16
CA VAL A 205 -11.02 -16.29 28.76
C VAL A 205 -9.90 -17.32 28.76
N THR A 206 -9.97 -18.29 27.86
CA THR A 206 -8.96 -19.34 27.74
C THR A 206 -8.73 -19.69 26.28
N PHE A 207 -7.54 -19.39 25.78
CA PHE A 207 -7.10 -19.85 24.47
C PHE A 207 -6.75 -21.34 24.52
N LYS A 208 -7.28 -22.11 23.57
CA LYS A 208 -6.92 -23.52 23.42
C LYS A 208 -5.60 -23.57 22.67
N ASN A 209 -4.61 -24.23 23.26
CA ASN A 209 -3.34 -24.49 22.58
C ASN A 209 -3.53 -25.68 21.61
N GLY A 210 -3.23 -25.48 20.33
CA GLY A 210 -3.41 -26.46 19.27
C GLY A 210 -2.85 -25.97 17.94
N SER A 211 -3.08 -26.74 16.86
CA SER A 211 -2.49 -26.45 15.55
C SER A 211 -2.91 -25.11 14.92
N SER A 212 -4.06 -24.57 15.33
CA SER A 212 -4.55 -23.26 14.89
C SER A 212 -4.07 -22.08 15.75
N SER A 213 -3.45 -22.34 16.90
CA SER A 213 -2.98 -21.28 17.80
C SER A 213 -1.72 -20.63 17.24
N LYS A 214 -1.68 -19.30 17.23
CA LYS A 214 -0.49 -18.53 16.88
C LYS A 214 -0.16 -17.53 17.99
N HIS A 215 1.13 -17.23 18.12
CA HIS A 215 1.66 -16.16 18.97
C HIS A 215 1.70 -14.82 18.24
N SER A 216 0.96 -14.74 17.13
CA SER A 216 0.93 -13.59 16.27
C SER A 216 -0.46 -13.34 15.69
N ILE A 217 -0.64 -12.12 15.21
CA ILE A 217 -1.82 -11.69 14.50
C ILE A 217 -1.40 -10.76 13.35
N SER A 218 -1.91 -11.07 12.16
CA SER A 218 -1.67 -10.34 10.92
C SER A 218 -2.85 -9.43 10.60
N TYR A 219 -2.55 -8.19 10.25
CA TYR A 219 -3.53 -7.21 9.82
C TYR A 219 -3.27 -6.84 8.37
N LYS A 220 -4.26 -7.09 7.51
CA LYS A 220 -4.19 -6.84 6.08
C LYS A 220 -4.91 -5.55 5.72
N PHE A 221 -4.22 -4.67 5.00
CA PHE A 221 -4.80 -3.43 4.52
C PHE A 221 -5.67 -3.72 3.29
N ALA A 222 -6.81 -3.02 3.17
CA ALA A 222 -7.78 -3.28 2.09
C ALA A 222 -7.22 -2.98 0.69
N SER A 223 -6.33 -1.99 0.57
CA SER A 223 -5.66 -1.61 -0.67
C SER A 223 -4.15 -1.61 -0.49
N LYS A 224 -3.64 -0.72 0.35
CA LYS A 224 -2.26 -0.62 0.86
C LYS A 224 -2.20 0.53 1.87
N LEU A 225 -1.21 0.48 2.76
CA LEU A 225 -0.78 1.63 3.54
C LEU A 225 0.42 2.27 2.84
N GLU A 226 0.24 3.49 2.32
CA GLU A 226 1.30 4.27 1.70
C GLU A 226 2.00 5.12 2.76
N LEU A 227 3.33 4.99 2.84
CA LEU A 227 4.18 5.83 3.67
C LEU A 227 5.12 6.62 2.75
N ASP A 228 5.24 7.92 2.99
CA ASP A 228 5.92 8.88 2.12
C ASP A 228 6.89 9.81 2.87
N ASN A 229 7.26 9.46 4.11
CA ASN A 229 7.99 10.27 5.09
C ASN A 229 7.32 11.59 5.52
N SER A 230 6.30 12.07 4.82
CA SER A 230 5.61 13.33 5.11
C SER A 230 4.48 13.14 6.14
N THR A 231 3.92 11.93 6.18
CA THR A 231 2.84 11.55 7.08
C THR A 231 3.24 10.41 8.01
N SER A 232 2.54 10.30 9.14
CA SER A 232 2.68 9.19 10.09
C SER A 232 1.28 8.69 10.46
N PRO A 233 0.65 7.87 9.59
CA PRO A 233 -0.70 7.38 9.82
C PRO A 233 -0.84 6.68 11.17
N GLU A 234 -1.95 6.93 11.85
CA GLU A 234 -2.32 6.22 13.08
C GLU A 234 -2.94 4.87 12.71
N ILE A 235 -2.43 3.82 13.35
CA ILE A 235 -2.86 2.44 13.15
C ILE A 235 -3.34 1.91 14.50
N VAL A 236 -4.51 1.24 14.48
CA VAL A 236 -5.09 0.58 15.64
C VAL A 236 -5.25 -0.90 15.31
N ILE A 237 -4.69 -1.77 16.15
CA ILE A 237 -4.77 -3.23 16.00
C ILE A 237 -5.36 -3.82 17.28
N GLU A 238 -6.42 -4.61 17.13
CA GLU A 238 -7.02 -5.34 18.24
C GLU A 238 -6.24 -6.62 18.53
N ILE A 239 -5.88 -6.83 19.80
CA ILE A 239 -5.12 -8.00 20.26
C ILE A 239 -5.65 -8.48 21.63
N PRO A 240 -5.42 -9.75 22.03
CA PRO A 240 -5.91 -10.24 23.31
C PRO A 240 -5.32 -9.45 24.48
N ALA A 241 -6.16 -9.17 25.49
CA ALA A 241 -5.68 -8.56 26.72
C ALA A 241 -4.60 -9.44 27.37
N GLY A 242 -3.58 -8.81 27.96
CA GLY A 242 -2.40 -9.47 28.54
C GLY A 242 -1.29 -9.79 27.55
N CYS A 243 -1.47 -9.52 26.25
CA CYS A 243 -0.39 -9.61 25.26
C CYS A 243 0.50 -8.36 25.29
N LEU A 244 1.73 -8.49 24.78
CA LEU A 244 2.78 -7.48 24.65
C LEU A 244 3.30 -6.87 25.96
N GLU A 245 3.05 -7.48 27.11
CA GLU A 245 3.62 -6.99 28.39
C GLU A 245 5.16 -6.95 28.35
N GLU A 246 5.78 -7.93 27.70
CA GLU A 246 7.23 -8.04 27.49
C GLU A 246 7.70 -7.38 26.17
N GLY A 247 6.77 -6.82 25.39
CA GLY A 247 7.01 -6.31 24.04
C GLY A 247 6.86 -7.40 22.98
N GLY A 248 7.45 -7.17 21.82
CA GLY A 248 7.30 -8.06 20.69
C GLY A 248 8.00 -7.55 19.44
N SER A 249 7.56 -8.04 18.29
CA SER A 249 8.03 -7.57 16.99
C SER A 249 6.88 -7.37 16.03
N MET A 250 7.03 -6.41 15.12
CA MET A 250 6.09 -6.16 14.03
C MET A 250 6.81 -6.36 12.70
N THR A 251 6.38 -7.37 11.93
CA THR A 251 6.84 -7.60 10.56
C THR A 251 5.97 -6.82 9.59
N LEU A 252 6.56 -5.95 8.79
CA LEU A 252 5.88 -5.25 7.69
C LEU A 252 6.05 -6.06 6.40
N ILE A 253 4.98 -6.20 5.62
CA ILE A 253 4.95 -7.05 4.42
C ILE A 253 4.38 -6.23 3.26
N ASP A 254 5.00 -6.33 2.09
CA ASP A 254 4.57 -5.62 0.88
C ASP A 254 3.31 -6.25 0.25
N MET A 255 2.89 -5.70 -0.89
CA MET A 255 1.72 -6.19 -1.64
C MET A 255 1.93 -7.55 -2.31
N ASN A 256 3.18 -8.01 -2.43
CA ASN A 256 3.57 -9.28 -3.04
C ASN A 256 3.89 -10.36 -1.99
N ASN A 257 3.55 -10.10 -0.73
CA ASN A 257 3.82 -10.98 0.41
C ASN A 257 5.32 -11.15 0.74
N ALA A 258 6.15 -10.17 0.39
CA ALA A 258 7.57 -10.12 0.75
C ALA A 258 7.79 -9.29 2.04
N PRO A 259 8.62 -9.75 2.98
CA PRO A 259 8.93 -9.00 4.20
C PRO A 259 9.73 -7.74 3.85
N LEU A 260 9.27 -6.59 4.35
CA LEU A 260 9.90 -5.27 4.18
C LEU A 260 10.84 -4.91 5.34
N ALA A 261 10.40 -5.16 6.58
CA ALA A 261 11.17 -4.92 7.79
C ALA A 261 10.56 -5.66 8.99
N VAL A 262 11.37 -5.78 10.05
CA VAL A 262 10.93 -6.18 11.38
C VAL A 262 11.25 -5.02 12.33
N ILE A 263 10.23 -4.52 13.02
CA ILE A 263 10.32 -3.40 13.96
C ILE A 263 10.15 -3.95 15.37
N GLU A 264 11.00 -3.56 16.32
CA GLU A 264 10.82 -3.88 17.72
C GLU A 264 9.60 -3.14 18.29
N VAL A 265 8.75 -3.87 19.01
CA VAL A 265 7.54 -3.34 19.63
C VAL A 265 7.79 -3.23 21.15
N PRO A 266 7.63 -2.04 21.75
CA PRO A 266 7.90 -1.85 23.17
C PRO A 266 6.88 -2.58 24.05
N GLY A 267 7.34 -3.03 25.21
CA GLY A 267 6.47 -3.65 26.22
C GLY A 267 5.40 -2.69 26.74
N LYS A 268 4.14 -3.12 26.67
CA LYS A 268 2.99 -2.34 27.09
C LYS A 268 1.85 -3.26 27.51
N THR A 269 1.31 -3.06 28.71
CA THR A 269 0.13 -3.80 29.17
C THR A 269 -1.08 -3.44 28.34
N VAL A 270 -1.67 -4.44 27.69
CA VAL A 270 -2.93 -4.32 26.95
C VAL A 270 -4.06 -4.84 27.82
N GLU A 271 -4.96 -3.95 28.22
CA GLU A 271 -6.11 -4.31 29.05
C GLU A 271 -7.37 -4.52 28.19
N ALA A 272 -8.24 -5.41 28.64
CA ALA A 272 -9.52 -5.68 28.00
C ALA A 272 -10.37 -4.40 27.87
N GLY A 273 -10.88 -4.13 26.68
CA GLY A 273 -11.69 -2.95 26.35
C GLY A 273 -10.94 -1.61 26.33
N LYS A 274 -9.60 -1.62 26.44
CA LYS A 274 -8.77 -0.41 26.43
C LYS A 274 -7.79 -0.40 25.26
N THR A 275 -7.30 0.79 24.94
CA THR A 275 -6.26 1.01 23.92
C THR A 275 -4.95 1.38 24.59
N ALA A 276 -3.91 0.60 24.30
CA ALA A 276 -2.54 0.85 24.73
C ALA A 276 -1.80 1.63 23.64
N ASP A 277 -1.31 2.82 23.98
CA ASP A 277 -0.51 3.64 23.08
C ASP A 277 0.97 3.22 23.12
N LEU A 278 1.47 2.76 21.96
CA LEU A 278 2.87 2.38 21.71
C LEU A 278 3.70 3.56 21.17
N GLY A 279 3.07 4.70 20.83
CA GLY A 279 3.74 5.89 20.33
C GLY A 279 4.08 5.84 18.85
N LYS A 280 5.26 6.33 18.49
CA LYS A 280 5.76 6.38 17.11
C LYS A 280 6.69 5.21 16.85
N LEU A 281 6.40 4.44 15.81
CA LEU A 281 7.26 3.40 15.28
C LEU A 281 7.81 3.84 13.92
N GLU A 282 9.09 3.56 13.68
CA GLU A 282 9.77 4.01 12.46
C GLU A 282 10.19 2.82 11.61
N PHE A 283 9.83 2.90 10.34
CA PHE A 283 10.22 1.99 9.28
C PHE A 283 11.22 2.69 8.38
N GLN A 284 12.50 2.31 8.50
CA GLN A 284 13.52 2.66 7.51
C GLN A 284 13.44 1.60 6.42
N GLY A 285 12.63 1.82 5.39
CA GLY A 285 12.37 0.80 4.38
C GLY A 285 13.64 0.31 3.68
N GLN A 286 13.64 -0.97 3.26
CA GLN A 286 14.52 -1.36 2.15
C GLN A 286 14.03 -0.58 0.93
N SER A 287 14.83 0.38 0.44
CA SER A 287 14.64 0.93 -0.89
C SER A 287 14.54 -0.25 -1.86
N GLN A 288 13.36 -0.48 -2.45
CA GLN A 288 13.21 -1.48 -3.49
C GLN A 288 14.22 -1.15 -4.59
N THR A 289 15.17 -2.05 -4.86
CA THR A 289 16.12 -1.86 -5.95
C THR A 289 15.41 -2.10 -7.28
N ILE A 290 15.23 -1.06 -8.08
CA ILE A 290 14.53 -1.10 -9.38
C ILE A 290 15.48 -1.62 -10.46
N ASP A 291 15.11 -2.68 -11.19
CA ASP A 291 15.87 -3.18 -12.34
C ASP A 291 15.52 -2.38 -13.62
N LEU A 292 16.38 -1.43 -13.99
CA LEU A 292 16.26 -0.58 -15.17
C LEU A 292 16.37 -1.38 -16.49
N SER A 293 16.96 -2.58 -16.43
CA SER A 293 17.16 -3.46 -17.58
C SER A 293 16.10 -4.56 -17.70
N ALA A 294 15.03 -4.50 -16.90
CA ALA A 294 13.97 -5.50 -16.89
C ALA A 294 13.27 -5.67 -18.25
N ALA A 295 13.03 -4.55 -18.96
CA ALA A 295 12.42 -4.57 -20.29
C ALA A 295 13.44 -4.93 -21.39
N ALA A 296 14.58 -4.25 -21.39
CA ALA A 296 15.71 -4.52 -22.27
C ALA A 296 17.00 -3.91 -21.68
N SER A 297 18.15 -4.48 -22.03
CA SER A 297 19.43 -3.82 -21.79
C SER A 297 19.64 -2.66 -22.78
N ALA A 298 20.41 -1.66 -22.37
CA ALA A 298 20.72 -0.47 -23.17
C ALA A 298 22.04 0.16 -22.72
N ASN A 299 22.54 1.15 -23.48
CA ASN A 299 23.68 1.97 -23.07
C ASN A 299 23.29 3.20 -22.23
N CYS A 300 22.00 3.58 -22.24
CA CYS A 300 21.45 4.64 -21.42
C CYS A 300 20.27 4.11 -20.58
N TYR A 301 20.13 4.58 -19.34
CA TYR A 301 18.94 4.33 -18.53
C TYR A 301 18.40 5.63 -17.93
N ILE A 302 17.08 5.81 -18.00
CA ILE A 302 16.37 6.94 -17.41
C ILE A 302 16.03 6.61 -15.96
N ILE A 303 16.37 7.51 -15.03
CA ILE A 303 16.12 7.37 -13.60
C ILE A 303 15.25 8.55 -13.13
N PRO A 304 13.99 8.32 -12.74
CA PRO A 304 13.04 9.41 -12.50
C PRO A 304 13.11 10.04 -11.11
N ASP A 305 13.69 9.37 -10.11
CA ASP A 305 13.65 9.83 -8.71
C ASP A 305 14.79 9.20 -7.87
N ILE A 306 14.97 9.68 -6.64
CA ILE A 306 15.84 9.08 -5.61
C ILE A 306 15.46 7.61 -5.40
N GLY A 307 16.45 6.74 -5.41
CA GLY A 307 16.27 5.33 -5.09
C GLY A 307 17.51 4.49 -5.35
N ASN A 308 17.36 3.20 -5.08
CA ASN A 308 18.31 2.18 -5.49
C ASN A 308 17.87 1.59 -6.82
N TYR A 309 18.81 1.46 -7.74
CA TYR A 309 18.57 0.93 -9.07
C TYR A 309 19.63 -0.11 -9.41
N LYS A 310 19.32 -0.97 -10.38
CA LYS A 310 20.28 -1.89 -10.96
C LYS A 310 20.03 -2.09 -12.43
N PHE A 311 21.04 -2.52 -13.16
CA PHE A 311 20.92 -2.97 -14.54
C PHE A 311 21.96 -4.05 -14.83
N LYS A 312 21.66 -4.95 -15.77
CA LYS A 312 22.57 -6.03 -16.16
C LYS A 312 23.90 -5.46 -16.68
N ALA A 313 25.02 -6.00 -16.20
CA ALA A 313 26.35 -5.68 -16.69
C ALA A 313 26.63 -6.37 -18.05
N VAL A 314 25.90 -5.94 -19.09
CA VAL A 314 25.99 -6.43 -20.46
C VAL A 314 26.27 -5.29 -21.44
N LYS A 315 26.82 -5.61 -22.61
CA LYS A 315 27.15 -4.63 -23.64
C LYS A 315 25.89 -4.10 -24.34
N GLY A 316 25.52 -2.87 -24.04
CA GLY A 316 24.39 -2.18 -24.67
C GLY A 316 23.10 -3.00 -24.68
N ASN A 317 22.42 -3.03 -25.82
CA ASN A 317 21.20 -3.81 -26.03
C ASN A 317 21.43 -5.29 -26.39
N SER A 318 22.60 -5.85 -26.06
CA SER A 318 22.92 -7.26 -26.27
C SER A 318 22.79 -8.08 -24.99
N SER A 319 22.95 -9.40 -25.13
CA SER A 319 23.10 -10.35 -24.00
C SER A 319 24.56 -10.65 -23.66
N GLU A 320 25.52 -9.95 -24.25
CA GLU A 320 26.94 -10.20 -24.03
C GLU A 320 27.40 -9.61 -22.69
N ALA A 321 27.78 -10.47 -21.75
CA ALA A 321 28.23 -10.06 -20.43
C ALA A 321 29.56 -9.29 -20.47
N VAL A 322 29.66 -8.25 -19.64
CA VAL A 322 30.91 -7.55 -19.38
C VAL A 322 31.60 -8.24 -18.20
N ALA A 323 32.76 -8.86 -18.45
CA ALA A 323 33.55 -9.55 -17.42
C ALA A 323 34.32 -8.57 -16.52
N ALA A 324 33.58 -7.68 -15.86
CA ALA A 324 34.12 -6.64 -15.01
C ALA A 324 34.57 -7.17 -13.64
N ALA A 325 35.65 -6.60 -13.11
CA ALA A 325 36.08 -6.77 -11.73
C ALA A 325 35.52 -5.67 -10.81
N SER A 326 35.26 -4.47 -11.35
CA SER A 326 34.70 -3.34 -10.62
C SER A 326 33.89 -2.41 -11.53
N VAL A 327 33.16 -1.48 -10.92
CA VAL A 327 32.50 -0.37 -11.59
C VAL A 327 32.85 0.93 -10.89
N GLU A 328 32.85 2.05 -11.62
CA GLU A 328 33.07 3.38 -11.08
C GLU A 328 32.30 4.44 -11.87
N VAL A 329 31.96 5.54 -11.20
CA VAL A 329 31.44 6.74 -11.84
C VAL A 329 32.63 7.53 -12.40
N LEU A 330 32.69 7.72 -13.72
CA LEU A 330 33.75 8.47 -14.40
C LEU A 330 33.55 9.98 -14.29
N TRP A 331 32.30 10.43 -14.44
CA TRP A 331 31.94 11.84 -14.32
C TRP A 331 30.45 11.98 -13.99
N GLU A 332 30.12 13.15 -13.47
CA GLU A 332 28.76 13.61 -13.15
C GLU A 332 28.58 15.03 -13.73
N THR A 333 27.38 15.37 -14.19
CA THR A 333 27.05 16.72 -14.68
C THR A 333 25.57 17.04 -14.49
N ASP A 334 25.26 18.29 -14.18
CA ASP A 334 23.92 18.87 -14.12
C ASP A 334 23.60 19.70 -15.39
N ASN A 335 24.42 19.58 -16.43
CA ASN A 335 24.38 20.38 -17.66
C ASN A 335 24.46 21.91 -17.43
N VAL A 336 24.94 22.36 -16.27
CA VAL A 336 25.16 23.78 -15.98
C VAL A 336 26.62 24.16 -16.29
N PRO A 337 26.90 25.28 -16.98
CA PRO A 337 28.27 25.66 -17.35
C PRO A 337 29.16 26.12 -16.18
N GLU A 338 28.57 26.44 -15.03
CA GLU A 338 29.26 27.02 -13.87
C GLU A 338 29.24 26.06 -12.67
N GLY A 339 30.43 25.62 -12.25
CA GLY A 339 30.61 24.75 -11.08
C GLY A 339 30.93 23.30 -11.46
N GLU A 340 31.84 22.68 -10.71
CA GLU A 340 32.05 21.23 -10.80
C GLU A 340 30.97 20.52 -9.99
N VAL A 341 30.32 19.53 -10.60
CA VAL A 341 29.48 18.58 -9.86
C VAL A 341 30.42 17.68 -9.06
N ALA A 342 30.43 17.85 -7.74
CA ALA A 342 31.28 17.07 -6.86
C ALA A 342 30.91 15.58 -6.96
N ALA A 343 31.90 14.70 -7.01
CA ALA A 343 31.66 13.26 -7.10
C ALA A 343 30.71 12.77 -5.99
N GLY A 344 29.67 12.05 -6.40
CA GLY A 344 28.63 11.54 -5.51
C GLY A 344 27.44 12.49 -5.34
N SER A 345 27.37 13.59 -6.10
CA SER A 345 26.24 14.53 -6.05
C SER A 345 25.02 14.03 -6.80
N ILE A 346 25.20 13.13 -7.76
CA ILE A 346 24.10 12.52 -8.53
C ILE A 346 23.98 11.03 -8.18
N ILE A 347 25.09 10.30 -8.19
CA ILE A 347 25.18 8.87 -7.88
C ILE A 347 25.99 8.69 -6.59
N ALA A 348 25.32 8.49 -5.46
CA ALA A 348 25.97 8.31 -4.16
C ALA A 348 26.85 7.05 -4.09
N SER A 349 26.49 5.99 -4.81
CA SER A 349 27.31 4.77 -4.90
C SER A 349 27.03 3.97 -6.16
N ALA A 350 28.05 3.24 -6.62
CA ALA A 350 27.96 2.25 -7.69
C ALA A 350 28.77 1.00 -7.29
N ALA A 351 28.19 -0.18 -7.48
CA ALA A 351 28.82 -1.46 -7.17
C ALA A 351 28.46 -2.53 -8.21
N LEU A 352 29.31 -3.55 -8.33
CA LEU A 352 29.04 -4.71 -9.16
C LEU A 352 28.65 -5.89 -8.25
N ALA A 353 27.46 -6.44 -8.44
CA ALA A 353 26.95 -7.57 -7.67
C ALA A 353 26.08 -8.47 -8.54
N ASP A 354 26.27 -9.80 -8.46
CA ASP A 354 25.43 -10.80 -9.13
C ASP A 354 25.19 -10.59 -10.65
N GLY A 355 26.17 -10.03 -11.36
CA GLY A 355 26.05 -9.73 -12.80
C GLY A 355 25.27 -8.44 -13.11
N TYR A 356 24.98 -7.64 -12.08
CA TYR A 356 24.34 -6.33 -12.16
C TYR A 356 25.30 -5.24 -11.73
N VAL A 357 25.16 -4.07 -12.36
CA VAL A 357 25.62 -2.80 -11.80
C VAL A 357 24.49 -2.29 -10.91
N GLU A 358 24.76 -2.12 -9.63
CA GLU A 358 23.85 -1.55 -8.63
C GLU A 358 24.26 -0.12 -8.33
N VAL A 359 23.30 0.80 -8.30
CA VAL A 359 23.54 2.24 -8.10
C VAL A 359 22.53 2.82 -7.11
N ALA A 360 22.97 3.80 -6.34
CA ALA A 360 22.09 4.61 -5.49
C ALA A 360 22.15 6.07 -5.94
N VAL A 361 20.99 6.66 -6.20
CA VAL A 361 20.88 8.11 -6.48
C VAL A 361 21.10 8.88 -5.18
N ALA A 362 21.86 9.97 -5.25
CA ALA A 362 22.19 10.79 -4.09
C ALA A 362 20.98 11.53 -3.51
N GLU A 363 21.06 11.81 -2.19
CA GLU A 363 20.10 12.66 -1.48
C GLU A 363 20.77 13.97 -1.04
N PRO A 364 20.13 15.15 -1.21
CA PRO A 364 18.82 15.37 -1.84
C PRO A 364 18.85 15.12 -3.36
N PHE A 365 17.67 14.94 -3.97
CA PHE A 365 17.54 14.72 -5.42
C PHE A 365 18.20 15.85 -6.19
N HIS A 366 19.13 15.50 -7.07
CA HIS A 366 19.81 16.43 -7.96
C HIS A 366 19.71 15.89 -9.40
N PRO A 367 18.94 16.55 -10.28
CA PRO A 367 18.88 16.20 -11.69
C PRO A 367 20.25 16.26 -12.35
N GLY A 368 20.53 15.36 -13.29
CA GLY A 368 21.79 15.37 -14.00
C GLY A 368 22.05 14.08 -14.79
N ASN A 369 23.32 13.87 -15.08
CA ASN A 369 23.83 12.74 -15.83
C ASN A 369 25.07 12.17 -15.16
N ALA A 370 25.26 10.86 -15.29
CA ALA A 370 26.49 10.20 -14.89
C ALA A 370 26.93 9.17 -15.94
N LEU A 371 28.23 9.00 -16.10
CA LEU A 371 28.80 7.91 -16.89
C LEU A 371 29.47 6.92 -15.96
N ILE A 372 29.02 5.67 -16.00
CA ILE A 372 29.57 4.57 -15.19
C ILE A 372 30.37 3.65 -16.08
N ALA A 373 31.60 3.33 -15.69
CA ALA A 373 32.46 2.38 -16.39
C ALA A 373 32.64 1.09 -15.60
N ALA A 374 32.61 -0.02 -16.32
CA ALA A 374 33.07 -1.32 -15.85
C ALA A 374 34.56 -1.48 -16.17
N ARG A 375 35.36 -1.90 -15.17
CA ARG A 375 36.79 -2.14 -15.32
C ARG A 375 37.16 -3.60 -15.12
N ASP A 376 38.20 -4.07 -15.81
CA ASP A 376 38.83 -5.36 -15.52
C ASP A 376 39.72 -5.30 -14.26
N GLY A 377 40.36 -6.43 -13.92
CA GLY A 377 41.24 -6.52 -12.75
C GLY A 377 42.54 -5.72 -12.85
N ASP A 378 42.92 -5.30 -14.07
CA ASP A 378 44.08 -4.45 -14.33
C ASP A 378 43.71 -2.96 -14.35
N GLY A 379 42.41 -2.64 -14.20
CA GLY A 379 41.88 -1.29 -14.21
C GLY A 379 41.58 -0.75 -15.60
N ASN A 380 41.54 -1.55 -16.67
CA ASN A 380 41.14 -1.09 -18.00
C ASN A 380 39.62 -1.01 -18.13
N ILE A 381 39.10 0.01 -18.82
CA ILE A 381 37.66 0.13 -19.09
C ILE A 381 37.25 -0.91 -20.14
N LEU A 382 36.24 -1.71 -19.82
CA LEU A 382 35.66 -2.74 -20.69
C LEU A 382 34.37 -2.28 -21.38
N TRP A 383 33.58 -1.47 -20.67
CA TRP A 383 32.33 -0.90 -21.14
C TRP A 383 31.90 0.24 -20.23
N SER A 384 30.95 1.04 -20.68
CA SER A 384 30.37 2.14 -19.92
C SER A 384 28.91 2.37 -20.30
N TRP A 385 28.15 2.91 -19.35
CA TRP A 385 26.72 3.18 -19.46
C TRP A 385 26.41 4.58 -18.94
N HIS A 386 25.48 5.25 -19.62
CA HIS A 386 24.95 6.56 -19.28
C HIS A 386 23.73 6.41 -18.35
N LEU A 387 23.76 7.05 -17.20
CA LEU A 387 22.58 7.25 -16.36
C LEU A 387 22.06 8.67 -16.57
N TRP A 388 20.79 8.77 -16.95
CA TRP A 388 20.09 10.03 -17.23
C TRP A 388 19.02 10.26 -16.15
N ILE A 389 19.23 11.28 -15.31
CA ILE A 389 18.37 11.65 -14.19
C ILE A 389 17.68 12.99 -14.54
N PRO A 390 16.61 12.99 -15.35
CA PRO A 390 15.98 14.22 -15.82
C PRO A 390 15.27 14.96 -14.66
N GLU A 391 15.16 16.28 -14.78
CA GLU A 391 14.45 17.12 -13.82
C GLU A 391 12.92 17.00 -13.98
N THR A 392 12.47 16.91 -15.23
CA THR A 392 11.06 16.66 -15.56
C THR A 392 10.88 15.29 -16.22
N PRO A 393 9.75 14.59 -16.03
CA PRO A 393 9.48 13.31 -16.69
C PRO A 393 9.71 13.39 -18.20
N VAL A 394 10.33 12.35 -18.76
CA VAL A 394 10.60 12.23 -20.20
C VAL A 394 9.36 11.64 -20.87
N GLU A 395 8.82 12.38 -21.84
CA GLU A 395 7.60 12.01 -22.55
C GLU A 395 7.89 11.62 -24.01
N GLU A 396 7.00 10.81 -24.59
CA GLU A 396 7.00 10.50 -26.01
C GLU A 396 6.12 11.52 -26.76
N VAL A 397 6.65 12.09 -27.84
CA VAL A 397 5.92 13.02 -28.70
C VAL A 397 5.66 12.41 -30.07
N ASP A 398 4.42 12.60 -30.52
CA ASP A 398 4.01 12.32 -31.89
C ASP A 398 4.05 13.63 -32.68
N GLU A 399 5.07 13.78 -33.52
CA GLU A 399 5.34 14.98 -34.31
C GLU A 399 5.06 14.69 -35.81
N PRO A 400 3.79 14.69 -36.25
CA PRO A 400 3.41 14.31 -37.62
C PRO A 400 3.88 15.29 -38.71
N ASP A 401 4.30 16.51 -38.34
CA ASP A 401 4.66 17.58 -39.29
C ASP A 401 6.17 17.61 -39.63
N HIS A 402 7.00 16.81 -38.96
CA HIS A 402 8.41 16.66 -39.29
C HIS A 402 8.62 15.59 -40.37
N ILE A 403 8.56 16.02 -41.65
CA ILE A 403 8.68 15.23 -42.90
C ILE A 403 9.82 14.19 -42.97
N PHE A 404 10.79 14.22 -42.06
CA PHE A 404 11.98 13.35 -42.07
C PHE A 404 12.08 12.36 -40.90
N TRP A 405 11.26 12.47 -39.85
CA TRP A 405 11.37 11.65 -38.65
C TRP A 405 10.09 10.84 -38.43
N LYS A 406 10.24 9.58 -37.99
CA LYS A 406 9.10 8.71 -37.66
C LYS A 406 8.41 9.21 -36.39
N THR A 407 7.17 8.76 -36.18
CA THR A 407 6.44 8.90 -34.91
C THR A 407 7.24 8.26 -33.77
N ASN A 408 7.00 8.68 -32.51
CA ASN A 408 7.60 8.14 -31.28
C ASN A 408 8.99 8.71 -30.94
N LEU A 409 9.14 10.03 -30.97
CA LEU A 409 10.37 10.71 -30.55
C LEU A 409 10.33 11.03 -29.06
N LEU A 410 11.51 11.14 -28.43
CA LEU A 410 11.62 11.77 -27.12
C LEU A 410 11.30 13.26 -27.24
N ASP A 411 10.64 13.81 -26.22
CA ASP A 411 10.32 15.25 -26.11
C ASP A 411 11.55 16.17 -25.95
N ARG A 412 12.76 15.59 -25.84
CA ARG A 412 14.02 16.30 -25.64
C ARG A 412 15.24 15.52 -26.14
N ASN A 413 16.38 16.20 -26.20
CA ASN A 413 17.67 15.59 -26.53
C ASN A 413 18.12 14.59 -25.46
N LEU A 414 18.88 13.58 -25.87
CA LEU A 414 19.44 12.59 -24.95
C LEU A 414 20.36 13.25 -23.92
N GLY A 415 20.08 13.03 -22.64
CA GLY A 415 20.80 13.64 -21.52
C GLY A 415 20.33 15.05 -21.15
N ALA A 416 19.31 15.60 -21.80
CA ALA A 416 18.72 16.89 -21.40
C ALA A 416 17.87 16.75 -20.13
N LEU A 417 18.00 17.66 -19.18
CA LEU A 417 17.28 17.56 -17.90
C LEU A 417 15.85 18.08 -18.01
N ILE A 418 15.62 19.04 -18.90
CA ILE A 418 14.31 19.66 -19.16
C ILE A 418 14.00 19.70 -20.65
N VAL A 419 12.72 19.90 -20.99
CA VAL A 419 12.29 20.27 -22.34
C VAL A 419 12.74 21.71 -22.62
N GLN A 420 13.12 22.00 -23.87
CA GLN A 420 13.62 23.32 -24.27
C GLN A 420 12.71 24.46 -23.76
N PRO A 421 13.23 25.41 -22.96
CA PRO A 421 12.41 26.51 -22.44
C PRO A 421 12.04 27.50 -23.55
N GLU A 422 10.87 28.14 -23.42
CA GLU A 422 10.35 29.10 -24.40
C GLU A 422 11.24 30.36 -24.57
N THR A 423 12.13 30.63 -23.62
CA THR A 423 13.04 31.78 -23.64
C THR A 423 14.49 31.32 -23.71
N THR A 424 15.15 31.58 -24.85
CA THR A 424 16.58 31.28 -25.06
C THR A 424 17.49 32.31 -24.39
N GLY A 425 18.51 31.86 -23.66
CA GLY A 425 19.62 32.70 -23.17
C GLY A 425 19.81 32.76 -21.65
N ASP A 426 18.96 32.08 -20.88
CA ASP A 426 19.16 31.87 -19.43
C ASP A 426 20.04 30.64 -19.18
N VAL A 427 20.68 30.54 -18.01
CA VAL A 427 21.45 29.37 -17.56
C VAL A 427 20.60 28.10 -17.60
N ALA A 428 19.29 28.21 -17.35
CA ALA A 428 18.34 27.11 -17.53
C ALA A 428 18.27 26.55 -18.97
N THR A 429 18.66 27.32 -20.00
CA THR A 429 18.71 26.86 -21.40
C THR A 429 19.72 25.73 -21.59
N TYR A 430 20.81 25.71 -20.83
CA TYR A 430 21.87 24.69 -20.97
C TYR A 430 21.39 23.30 -20.55
N ALA A 431 20.51 23.23 -19.54
CA ALA A 431 19.88 21.99 -19.11
C ALA A 431 19.07 21.30 -20.23
N ALA A 432 18.62 22.04 -21.25
CA ALA A 432 17.86 21.51 -22.39
C ALA A 432 18.73 20.98 -23.55
N TYR A 433 20.04 21.23 -23.58
CA TYR A 433 20.87 20.84 -24.72
C TYR A 433 21.19 19.35 -24.77
N GLY A 434 21.30 18.71 -23.60
CA GLY A 434 21.70 17.32 -23.48
C GLY A 434 23.22 17.12 -23.63
N LEU A 435 23.61 15.87 -23.88
CA LEU A 435 25.02 15.46 -23.94
C LEU A 435 25.52 15.37 -25.37
N PHE A 436 26.84 15.46 -25.54
CA PHE A 436 27.48 15.31 -26.84
C PHE A 436 27.79 13.84 -27.13
N TYR A 437 27.60 13.42 -28.37
CA TYR A 437 27.92 12.07 -28.84
C TYR A 437 28.65 12.16 -30.17
N GLU A 438 29.82 11.53 -30.30
CA GLU A 438 30.45 11.34 -31.61
C GLU A 438 29.74 10.21 -32.36
N TRP A 439 29.44 10.43 -33.64
CA TRP A 439 28.69 9.50 -34.48
C TRP A 439 29.19 8.05 -34.35
N GLY A 440 28.35 7.15 -33.85
CA GLY A 440 28.67 5.73 -33.69
C GLY A 440 29.28 5.32 -32.34
N ARG A 441 29.58 6.27 -31.45
CA ARG A 441 29.97 5.98 -30.07
C ARG A 441 28.75 5.91 -29.16
N LYS A 442 28.71 4.91 -28.28
CA LYS A 442 27.66 4.77 -27.27
C LYS A 442 27.82 5.74 -26.10
N ASP A 443 29.02 6.28 -25.92
CA ASP A 443 29.42 7.00 -24.73
C ASP A 443 29.16 8.49 -24.90
N PRO A 444 28.38 9.12 -24.00
CA PRO A 444 28.27 10.56 -23.98
C PRO A 444 29.58 11.19 -23.53
N MET A 445 29.83 12.38 -24.07
CA MET A 445 30.73 13.36 -23.51
C MET A 445 29.92 14.49 -22.88
N THR A 446 30.45 15.04 -21.79
CA THR A 446 30.02 16.36 -21.32
C THR A 446 30.33 17.32 -22.48
N GLY A 447 29.35 18.09 -22.95
CA GLY A 447 29.53 18.96 -24.11
C GLY A 447 30.69 19.97 -23.92
N PRO A 448 31.03 20.80 -24.92
CA PRO A 448 32.17 21.74 -24.87
C PRO A 448 32.14 22.79 -23.73
N TYR A 449 31.10 22.79 -22.89
CA TYR A 449 30.96 23.66 -21.72
C TYR A 449 31.11 22.93 -20.37
N GLY A 450 31.58 21.68 -20.36
CA GLY A 450 31.99 20.98 -19.15
C GLY A 450 33.37 21.42 -18.66
N VAL A 451 33.38 22.25 -17.62
CA VAL A 451 34.48 22.51 -16.67
C VAL A 451 35.69 23.30 -17.21
N ALA A 452 35.79 24.56 -16.77
CA ALA A 452 37.04 25.31 -16.76
C ALA A 452 37.95 24.79 -15.62
N GLY A 453 38.76 23.77 -15.88
CA GLY A 453 39.78 23.31 -14.94
C GLY A 453 40.66 22.19 -15.47
N GLU A 454 40.03 21.10 -15.90
CA GLU A 454 40.60 20.13 -16.83
C GLU A 454 39.57 20.01 -17.95
N GLY A 455 39.74 20.82 -18.99
CA GLY A 455 38.92 20.65 -20.20
C GLY A 455 39.02 19.20 -20.65
N MET A 456 38.02 18.73 -21.42
CA MET A 456 38.12 17.51 -22.23
C MET A 456 39.59 17.34 -22.59
N ALA A 457 40.23 16.23 -22.23
CA ALA A 457 41.56 16.02 -22.74
C ALA A 457 41.40 16.01 -24.27
N ASP A 458 41.77 17.11 -24.92
CA ASP A 458 41.94 17.22 -26.36
C ASP A 458 43.11 16.29 -26.67
N VAL A 459 42.86 14.98 -26.60
CA VAL A 459 43.82 14.01 -27.05
C VAL A 459 43.75 14.14 -28.55
N THR A 460 44.71 14.87 -29.11
CA THR A 460 44.89 14.93 -30.55
C THR A 460 45.36 13.55 -30.99
N ARG A 461 44.41 12.61 -31.13
CA ARG A 461 44.59 11.34 -31.82
C ARG A 461 44.04 11.51 -33.21
N ASP A 462 44.83 11.08 -34.19
CA ASP A 462 44.40 11.17 -35.58
C ASP A 462 43.11 10.36 -35.78
N GLN A 463 42.99 9.17 -35.15
CA GLN A 463 41.83 8.25 -35.15
C GLN A 463 41.87 7.29 -33.94
N LEU A 464 40.75 6.62 -33.63
CA LEU A 464 40.65 5.48 -32.70
C LEU A 464 40.03 4.26 -33.37
N THR A 465 40.45 3.06 -32.97
CA THR A 465 39.69 1.83 -33.21
C THR A 465 38.45 1.77 -32.31
N LEU A 466 37.47 0.93 -32.66
CA LEU A 466 36.28 0.72 -31.83
C LEU A 466 36.61 0.20 -30.42
N ALA A 467 37.65 -0.63 -30.29
CA ALA A 467 38.10 -1.10 -28.98
C ALA A 467 38.72 0.03 -28.15
N GLU A 468 39.51 0.90 -28.77
CA GLU A 468 40.10 2.06 -28.10
C GLU A 468 39.03 3.10 -27.74
N SER A 469 38.00 3.31 -28.54
CA SER A 469 36.90 4.21 -28.16
C SER A 469 36.15 3.70 -26.93
N ILE A 470 35.95 2.38 -26.81
CA ILE A 470 35.32 1.77 -25.63
C ILE A 470 36.23 1.91 -24.40
N ALA A 471 37.54 1.70 -24.57
CA ALA A 471 38.51 1.82 -23.48
C ALA A 471 38.75 3.27 -23.03
N ASN A 472 38.42 4.25 -23.88
CA ASN A 472 38.61 5.68 -23.63
C ASN A 472 37.28 6.44 -23.83
N PRO A 473 36.26 6.21 -22.99
CA PRO A 473 34.91 6.74 -23.20
C PRO A 473 34.81 8.26 -22.99
N THR A 474 35.81 8.88 -22.37
CA THR A 474 35.85 10.33 -22.06
C THR A 474 36.74 11.14 -23.02
N GLU A 475 37.42 10.49 -23.96
CA GLU A 475 38.27 11.17 -24.95
C GLU A 475 37.46 11.57 -26.19
N ILE A 476 37.60 12.82 -26.62
CA ILE A 476 37.09 13.32 -27.91
C ILE A 476 38.16 13.12 -28.98
N VAL A 477 37.74 12.72 -30.19
CA VAL A 477 38.60 12.53 -31.36
C VAL A 477 38.31 13.60 -32.41
N THR A 478 39.26 14.50 -32.63
CA THR A 478 39.12 15.63 -33.57
C THR A 478 39.71 15.35 -34.97
N GLY A 479 39.74 14.08 -35.40
CA GLY A 479 40.52 13.53 -36.52
C GLY A 479 40.48 14.29 -37.86
N LYS A 480 41.64 14.35 -38.54
CA LYS A 480 41.95 15.14 -39.76
C LYS A 480 41.54 14.51 -41.10
N VAL A 481 40.85 13.37 -41.13
CA VAL A 481 40.42 12.72 -42.38
C VAL A 481 38.90 12.65 -42.43
N GLU A 482 38.29 13.46 -43.31
CA GLU A 482 36.86 13.43 -43.67
C GLU A 482 35.83 13.47 -42.51
N ASN A 483 36.20 14.05 -41.35
CA ASN A 483 35.33 14.26 -40.17
C ASN A 483 34.88 13.00 -39.40
N TYR A 484 35.56 11.85 -39.52
CA TYR A 484 35.23 10.64 -38.76
C TYR A 484 36.34 10.23 -37.78
N TRP A 485 35.94 9.72 -36.60
CA TRP A 485 36.87 9.29 -35.55
C TRP A 485 37.49 7.90 -35.79
N ASN A 486 37.02 7.12 -36.77
CA ASN A 486 37.45 5.72 -37.01
C ASN A 486 37.94 5.42 -38.45
N GLU A 487 38.60 4.26 -38.63
CA GLU A 487 39.41 3.93 -39.82
C GLU A 487 38.66 3.37 -41.07
N THR A 488 37.40 2.89 -40.98
CA THR A 488 36.75 2.21 -42.14
C THR A 488 35.22 2.33 -42.21
N LEU A 489 34.67 2.38 -43.43
CA LEU A 489 33.22 2.30 -43.72
C LEU A 489 32.56 1.00 -43.20
N GLU A 490 33.30 -0.11 -43.14
CA GLU A 490 32.80 -1.38 -42.61
C GLU A 490 32.52 -1.32 -41.10
N ALA A 491 33.33 -0.59 -40.34
CA ALA A 491 33.07 -0.33 -38.93
C ALA A 491 31.87 0.61 -38.73
N GLN A 492 31.55 1.46 -39.71
CA GLN A 492 30.41 2.37 -39.63
C GLN A 492 29.05 1.65 -39.77
N ALA A 493 29.01 0.51 -40.46
CA ALA A 493 27.80 -0.33 -40.55
C ALA A 493 27.44 -1.03 -39.23
N LEU A 494 28.33 -1.00 -38.24
CA LEU A 494 28.14 -1.56 -36.90
C LEU A 494 27.75 -0.50 -35.87
N PHE A 495 27.65 0.78 -36.24
CA PHE A 495 27.33 1.89 -35.36
C PHE A 495 25.86 1.87 -34.93
N TRP A 496 25.27 2.99 -34.54
CA TRP A 496 23.97 3.02 -33.82
C TRP A 496 22.83 2.29 -34.51
N ASP A 497 22.76 2.32 -35.84
CA ASP A 497 21.76 1.62 -36.64
C ASP A 497 22.40 0.72 -37.70
N ASN A 498 21.85 -0.48 -37.84
CA ASN A 498 22.16 -1.39 -38.94
C ASN A 498 20.85 -1.82 -39.62
N ASN A 499 20.51 -1.17 -40.74
CA ASN A 499 19.30 -1.44 -41.52
C ASN A 499 17.98 -1.29 -40.74
N GLY A 500 17.90 -0.32 -39.84
CA GLY A 500 16.72 -0.07 -39.03
C GLY A 500 16.68 -0.83 -37.69
N GLU A 501 17.69 -1.66 -37.40
CA GLU A 501 17.84 -2.34 -36.11
C GLU A 501 18.83 -1.61 -35.19
N LYS A 502 18.43 -1.47 -33.92
CA LYS A 502 19.26 -0.90 -32.85
C LYS A 502 20.47 -1.79 -32.59
N THR A 503 21.69 -1.26 -32.66
CA THR A 503 22.90 -2.04 -32.37
C THR A 503 23.33 -1.90 -30.90
N MET A 504 24.32 -2.71 -30.50
CA MET A 504 24.92 -2.63 -29.15
C MET A 504 25.65 -1.32 -28.86
N TYR A 505 25.85 -0.47 -29.86
CA TYR A 505 26.50 0.83 -29.70
C TYR A 505 25.49 1.98 -29.69
N ASP A 506 24.21 1.72 -29.95
CA ASP A 506 23.16 2.72 -29.88
C ASP A 506 23.07 3.32 -28.47
N PRO A 507 23.10 4.65 -28.32
CA PRO A 507 23.16 5.33 -27.03
C PRO A 507 21.79 5.46 -26.36
N CYS A 508 20.69 5.14 -27.04
CA CYS A 508 19.37 5.46 -26.53
C CYS A 508 18.92 4.50 -25.40
N PRO A 509 17.98 4.93 -24.56
CA PRO A 509 17.38 4.10 -23.52
C PRO A 509 16.55 2.92 -24.09
N PRO A 510 16.10 1.97 -23.24
CA PRO A 510 15.19 0.91 -23.65
C PRO A 510 13.94 1.47 -24.35
N GLY A 511 13.55 0.86 -25.48
CA GLY A 511 12.40 1.29 -26.28
C GLY A 511 12.71 2.36 -27.35
N TYR A 512 13.87 3.02 -27.28
CA TYR A 512 14.27 4.08 -28.20
C TYR A 512 15.52 3.70 -29.00
N LYS A 513 15.78 4.36 -30.12
CA LYS A 513 17.00 4.21 -30.91
C LYS A 513 17.32 5.51 -31.65
N VAL A 514 18.55 5.65 -32.13
CA VAL A 514 18.89 6.73 -33.06
C VAL A 514 18.12 6.51 -34.38
N PRO A 515 17.51 7.56 -34.96
CA PRO A 515 16.68 7.46 -36.16
C PRO A 515 17.36 6.87 -37.40
#